data_AF-A0A0K1ECF7-F1
#
_entry.id   AF-A0A0K1ECF7-F1
#
_cell.length_a   1.000
_cell.length_b   1.000
_cell.length_c   1.000
_cell.angle_alpha   90.00
_cell.angle_beta   90.00
_cell.angle_gamma   90.00
#
_symmetry.space_group_name_H-M   'P 1'
#
loop_
_entity.id
_entity.type
_entity.pdbx_description
1 polymer ?
#
loop_
_entity_poly.entity_id
_entity_poly.type
_entity_poly.pdbx_seq_one_letter_code
_entity_poly.pdbx_strand_id
1 'polypeptide(L)'
;MLEQNEAMPPSSQALAQKTRGAERHDEPPDTARPPRRDTQIDDLQTEIDAELAKLAEVETRRAQREHSQRLVRELAEAKRARKEAEVIERLEAEHGPLDKRILRIDTDEGMIVVRKPDPRLYQRFVDQGKTNTEALSKLVRPHVVYPDKTELTRIFEEVPAALMRCADAVCFLAGVRKQEAEGK
;
A
#
# COMPACT_ATOMS: atom_id res chain seq x y z
N MET A 1 23.51 -5.99 -11.20
CA MET A 1 24.74 -5.64 -10.47
C MET A 1 24.38 -5.63 -9.00
N LEU A 2 24.81 -6.65 -8.26
CA LEU A 2 24.56 -6.86 -6.85
C LEU A 2 25.77 -6.33 -6.09
N GLU A 3 25.63 -5.21 -5.39
CA GLU A 3 26.64 -4.77 -4.42
C GLU A 3 26.39 -5.50 -3.08
N GLN A 4 27.21 -6.51 -2.86
CA GLN A 4 27.40 -7.17 -1.58
C GLN A 4 28.25 -6.25 -0.69
N ASN A 5 27.70 -5.78 0.42
CA ASN A 5 28.48 -5.15 1.49
C ASN A 5 28.35 -6.00 2.75
N GLU A 6 29.20 -7.01 2.87
CA GLU A 6 29.45 -7.77 4.10
C GLU A 6 30.39 -6.95 5.00
N ALA A 7 29.87 -6.42 6.10
CA ALA A 7 30.67 -5.77 7.12
C ALA A 7 31.13 -6.82 8.16
N MET A 8 32.45 -7.04 8.22
CA MET A 8 33.16 -7.83 9.23
C MET A 8 32.93 -7.30 10.68
N PRO A 9 32.82 -8.18 11.69
CA PRO A 9 33.00 -7.79 13.09
C PRO A 9 34.49 -7.67 13.47
N PRO A 10 34.89 -6.71 14.32
CA PRO A 10 36.26 -6.59 14.78
C PRO A 10 36.65 -7.66 15.80
N SER A 11 37.81 -8.24 15.51
CA SER A 11 38.68 -9.08 16.32
C SER A 11 38.66 -8.84 17.82
N SER A 12 38.50 -9.93 18.57
CA SER A 12 38.96 -10.08 19.94
C SER A 12 40.47 -9.87 20.04
N GLN A 13 40.90 -8.84 20.76
CA GLN A 13 42.27 -8.75 21.27
C GLN A 13 42.27 -8.83 22.79
N ALA A 14 42.98 -9.86 23.24
CA ALA A 14 43.39 -10.11 24.61
C ALA A 14 44.24 -8.97 25.17
N LEU A 15 44.03 -8.63 26.45
CA LEU A 15 45.10 -8.07 27.26
C LEU A 15 44.98 -8.60 28.70
N ALA A 16 45.73 -9.67 28.96
CA ALA A 16 46.14 -10.05 30.30
C ALA A 16 47.19 -9.04 30.78
N GLN A 17 46.95 -8.39 31.92
CA GLN A 17 48.00 -7.72 32.67
C GLN A 17 47.99 -8.14 34.13
N LYS A 18 49.20 -8.47 34.57
CA LYS A 18 49.62 -9.10 35.82
C LYS A 18 50.48 -8.09 36.56
N THR A 19 50.03 -7.62 37.72
CA THR A 19 50.84 -6.86 38.69
C THR A 19 50.32 -7.17 40.09
N ARG A 20 50.99 -8.07 40.83
CA ARG A 20 52.03 -7.80 41.85
C ARG A 20 51.53 -6.97 43.05
N GLY A 21 51.22 -7.69 44.13
CA GLY A 21 51.74 -7.55 45.50
C GLY A 21 51.97 -6.16 46.08
N ALA A 22 51.21 -5.85 47.14
CA ALA A 22 51.65 -5.00 48.23
C ALA A 22 50.98 -5.49 49.53
N GLU A 23 51.79 -6.02 50.43
CA GLU A 23 51.44 -6.34 51.82
C GLU A 23 51.07 -5.04 52.55
N ARG A 24 49.89 -4.99 53.18
CA ARG A 24 49.56 -3.98 54.19
C ARG A 24 48.69 -4.58 55.30
N HIS A 25 49.28 -4.53 56.49
CA HIS A 25 48.72 -4.36 57.83
C HIS A 25 47.28 -4.78 58.12
N ASP A 26 47.17 -5.79 58.99
CA ASP A 26 46.00 -6.11 59.83
C ASP A 26 45.60 -4.90 60.70
N GLU A 27 44.50 -4.24 60.31
CA GLU A 27 43.64 -3.48 61.22
C GLU A 27 42.43 -4.35 61.59
N PRO A 28 42.00 -4.34 62.87
CA PRO A 28 40.85 -5.12 63.31
C PRO A 28 39.56 -4.57 62.65
N PRO A 29 38.69 -5.45 62.12
CA PRO A 29 37.51 -5.03 61.37
C PRO A 29 36.52 -4.31 62.29
N ASP A 30 36.38 -3.01 62.04
CA ASP A 30 35.26 -2.22 62.50
C ASP A 30 33.97 -2.93 62.07
N THR A 31 33.13 -3.31 63.03
CA THR A 31 31.81 -3.91 62.81
C THR A 31 30.88 -2.83 62.26
N ALA A 32 31.19 -2.39 61.05
CA ALA A 32 30.51 -1.35 60.31
C ALA A 32 29.10 -1.83 59.98
N ARG A 33 28.13 -1.09 60.52
CA ARG A 33 26.71 -1.23 60.24
C ARG A 33 26.52 -1.32 58.71
N PRO A 34 25.85 -2.36 58.17
CA PRO A 34 25.71 -2.52 56.74
C PRO A 34 25.00 -1.30 56.14
N PRO A 35 25.44 -0.79 54.98
CA PRO A 35 24.83 0.36 54.32
C PRO A 35 23.40 -0.01 53.89
N ARG A 36 22.40 0.44 54.64
CA ARG A 36 20.98 0.18 54.36
C ARG A 36 20.44 0.88 53.09
N ARG A 37 21.28 1.62 52.35
CA ARG A 37 20.87 2.40 51.17
C ARG A 37 21.11 1.65 49.86
N ASP A 38 22.03 0.69 49.83
CA ASP A 38 22.44 0.05 48.58
C ASP A 38 21.37 -0.94 48.08
N THR A 39 20.68 -1.63 48.99
CA THR A 39 19.60 -2.57 48.63
C THR A 39 18.43 -1.88 47.93
N GLN A 40 18.11 -0.65 48.32
CA GLN A 40 17.00 0.10 47.73
C GLN A 40 17.30 0.57 46.31
N ILE A 41 18.58 0.80 46.00
CA ILE A 41 19.05 1.18 44.66
C ILE A 41 19.05 -0.05 43.75
N ASP A 42 19.53 -1.20 44.25
CA ASP A 42 19.54 -2.47 43.51
C ASP A 42 18.13 -2.95 43.16
N ASP A 43 17.17 -2.82 44.09
CA ASP A 43 15.75 -3.15 43.86
C ASP A 43 15.14 -2.28 42.75
N LEU A 44 15.41 -0.96 42.77
CA LEU A 44 14.93 -0.03 41.75
C LEU A 44 15.59 -0.27 40.39
N GLN A 45 16.88 -0.62 40.36
CA GLN A 45 17.56 -0.99 39.11
C GLN A 45 16.98 -2.26 38.49
N THR A 46 16.69 -3.26 39.32
CA THR A 46 16.04 -4.50 38.86
C THR A 46 14.65 -4.20 38.26
N GLU A 47 13.88 -3.31 38.89
CA GLU A 47 12.57 -2.89 38.40
C GLU A 47 12.69 -2.11 37.07
N ILE A 48 13.66 -1.20 36.97
CA ILE A 48 13.94 -0.46 35.72
C ILE A 48 14.31 -1.43 34.59
N ASP A 49 15.21 -2.38 34.83
CA ASP A 49 15.64 -3.35 33.82
C ASP A 49 14.47 -4.25 33.37
N ALA A 50 13.61 -4.65 34.31
CA ALA A 50 12.41 -5.42 34.00
C ALA A 50 11.42 -4.62 33.14
N GLU A 51 11.21 -3.33 33.43
CA GLU A 51 10.35 -2.47 32.61
C GLU A 51 10.96 -2.18 31.23
N LEU A 52 12.26 -1.97 31.14
CA LEU A 52 12.96 -1.81 29.86
C LEU A 52 12.84 -3.07 28.99
N ALA A 53 12.97 -4.27 29.59
CA ALA A 53 12.77 -5.53 28.90
C ALA A 53 11.34 -5.68 28.35
N LYS A 54 10.33 -5.30 29.14
CA LYS A 54 8.92 -5.30 28.69
C LYS A 54 8.69 -4.31 27.54
N LEU A 55 9.28 -3.11 27.61
CA LEU A 55 9.19 -2.12 26.54
C LEU A 55 9.80 -2.65 25.24
N ALA A 56 10.99 -3.26 25.30
CA ALA A 56 11.64 -3.87 24.15
C ALA A 56 10.80 -5.00 23.52
N GLU A 57 10.13 -5.84 24.34
CA GLU A 57 9.21 -6.87 23.84
C GLU A 57 7.99 -6.25 23.13
N VAL A 58 7.42 -5.18 23.69
CA VAL A 58 6.27 -4.48 23.09
C VAL A 58 6.68 -3.85 21.75
N GLU A 59 7.85 -3.23 21.67
CA GLU A 59 8.37 -2.60 20.46
C GLU A 59 8.66 -3.62 19.36
N THR A 60 9.35 -4.72 19.69
CA THR A 60 9.60 -5.80 18.71
C THR A 60 8.30 -6.40 18.19
N ARG A 61 7.31 -6.62 19.06
CA ARG A 61 5.98 -7.08 18.65
C ARG A 61 5.23 -6.07 17.77
N ARG A 62 5.35 -4.77 18.03
CA ARG A 62 4.77 -3.72 17.18
C ARG A 62 5.44 -3.71 15.80
N ALA A 63 6.77 -3.74 15.76
CA ALA A 63 7.54 -3.78 14.52
C ALA A 63 7.18 -5.02 13.67
N GLN A 64 7.02 -6.20 14.29
CA GLN A 64 6.59 -7.41 13.60
C GLN A 64 5.15 -7.30 13.04
N ARG A 65 4.23 -6.68 13.80
CA ARG A 65 2.85 -6.45 13.33
C ARG A 65 2.81 -5.48 12.16
N GLU A 66 3.54 -4.37 12.24
CA GLU A 66 3.62 -3.40 11.14
C GLU A 66 4.24 -4.01 9.89
N HIS A 67 5.32 -4.78 10.05
CA HIS A 67 5.96 -5.48 8.94
C HIS A 67 5.03 -6.48 8.27
N SER A 68 4.35 -7.32 9.06
CA SER A 68 3.39 -8.30 8.53
C SER A 68 2.18 -7.63 7.87
N GLN A 69 1.64 -6.55 8.45
CA GLN A 69 0.56 -5.77 7.83
C GLN A 69 0.99 -5.15 6.49
N ARG A 70 2.23 -4.64 6.39
CA ARG A 70 2.77 -4.11 5.15
C ARG A 70 2.86 -5.19 4.07
N LEU A 71 3.43 -6.35 4.39
CA LEU A 71 3.52 -7.47 3.45
C LEU A 71 2.15 -7.97 2.99
N VAL A 72 1.16 -8.00 3.89
CA VAL A 72 -0.22 -8.37 3.53
C VAL A 72 -0.83 -7.37 2.54
N ARG A 73 -0.61 -6.07 2.74
CA ARG A 73 -1.08 -5.01 1.82
C ARG A 73 -0.42 -5.12 0.45
N GLU A 74 0.91 -5.24 0.41
CA GLU A 74 1.68 -5.41 -0.82
C GLU A 74 1.22 -6.65 -1.61
N LEU A 75 1.02 -7.77 -0.93
CA LEU A 75 0.53 -9.00 -1.56
C LEU A 75 -0.90 -8.85 -2.09
N ALA A 76 -1.78 -8.15 -1.37
CA ALA A 76 -3.15 -7.88 -1.81
C ALA A 76 -3.18 -6.96 -3.05
N GLU A 77 -2.32 -5.94 -3.11
CA GLU A 77 -2.16 -5.07 -4.27
C GLU A 77 -1.59 -5.83 -5.47
N ALA A 78 -0.53 -6.62 -5.29
CA ALA A 78 0.05 -7.43 -6.35
C ALA A 78 -0.95 -8.44 -6.93
N LYS A 79 -1.78 -9.07 -6.09
CA LYS A 79 -2.84 -9.97 -6.53
C LYS A 79 -3.92 -9.25 -7.33
N ARG A 80 -4.31 -8.04 -6.93
CA ARG A 80 -5.27 -7.20 -7.67
C ARG A 80 -4.72 -6.79 -9.03
N ALA A 81 -3.51 -6.24 -9.06
CA ALA A 81 -2.83 -5.84 -10.30
C ALA A 81 -2.67 -7.01 -11.28
N ARG A 82 -2.32 -8.20 -10.79
CA ARG A 82 -2.25 -9.40 -11.62
C ARG A 82 -3.60 -9.76 -12.24
N LYS A 83 -4.67 -9.80 -11.43
CA LYS A 83 -6.02 -10.10 -11.93
C LYS A 83 -6.48 -9.08 -12.96
N GLU A 84 -6.23 -7.80 -12.72
CA GLU A 84 -6.57 -6.73 -13.66
C GLU A 84 -5.82 -6.88 -14.98
N ALA A 85 -4.52 -7.20 -14.93
CA ALA A 85 -3.71 -7.46 -16.12
C ALA A 85 -4.26 -8.65 -16.94
N GLU A 86 -4.58 -9.77 -16.28
CA GLU A 86 -5.19 -10.94 -16.94
C GLU A 86 -6.55 -10.61 -17.58
N VAL A 87 -7.36 -9.75 -16.93
CA VAL A 87 -8.64 -9.28 -17.49
C VAL A 87 -8.42 -8.38 -18.71
N ILE A 88 -7.50 -7.43 -18.63
CA ILE A 88 -7.19 -6.52 -19.73
C ILE A 88 -6.67 -7.30 -20.94
N GLU A 89 -5.73 -8.21 -20.74
CA GLU A 89 -5.18 -9.05 -21.82
C GLU A 89 -6.29 -9.82 -22.56
N ARG A 90 -7.22 -10.42 -21.81
CA ARG A 90 -8.40 -11.09 -22.40
C ARG A 90 -9.29 -10.11 -23.17
N LEU A 91 -9.59 -8.94 -22.60
CA LEU A 91 -10.45 -7.94 -23.24
C LEU A 91 -9.80 -7.34 -24.50
N GLU A 92 -8.48 -7.17 -24.50
CA GLU A 92 -7.73 -6.72 -25.68
C GLU A 92 -7.80 -7.74 -26.82
N ALA A 93 -7.73 -9.04 -26.51
CA ALA A 93 -7.90 -10.10 -27.49
C ALA A 93 -9.32 -10.13 -28.09
N GLU A 94 -10.35 -9.86 -27.29
CA GLU A 94 -11.76 -9.92 -27.71
C GLU A 94 -12.26 -8.64 -28.40
N HIS A 95 -11.85 -7.46 -27.91
CA HIS A 95 -12.41 -6.17 -28.34
C HIS A 95 -11.39 -5.28 -29.06
N GLY A 96 -10.11 -5.64 -29.04
CA GLY A 96 -9.01 -4.90 -29.64
C GLY A 96 -8.22 -4.05 -28.62
N PRO A 97 -7.17 -3.36 -29.09
CA PRO A 97 -6.16 -2.76 -28.22
C PRO A 97 -6.70 -1.69 -27.28
N LEU A 98 -6.11 -1.63 -26.08
CA LEU A 98 -6.32 -0.58 -25.09
C LEU A 98 -5.99 0.80 -25.69
N ASP A 99 -6.71 1.83 -25.23
CA ASP A 99 -6.65 3.23 -25.68
C ASP A 99 -7.05 3.47 -27.15
N LYS A 100 -7.45 2.43 -27.88
CA LYS A 100 -7.93 2.55 -29.28
C LYS A 100 -9.34 2.00 -29.45
N ARG A 101 -9.59 0.81 -28.92
CA ARG A 101 -10.88 0.11 -29.03
C ARG A 101 -11.57 -0.07 -27.70
N ILE A 102 -10.81 -0.16 -26.61
CA ILE A 102 -11.29 -0.19 -25.25
C ILE A 102 -10.55 0.86 -24.40
N LEU A 103 -11.15 1.30 -23.30
CA LEU A 103 -10.53 2.21 -22.35
C LEU A 103 -10.78 1.71 -20.93
N ARG A 104 -9.72 1.71 -20.13
CA ARG A 104 -9.75 1.40 -18.69
C ARG A 104 -10.07 2.65 -17.90
N ILE A 105 -10.91 2.50 -16.88
CA ILE A 105 -11.29 3.54 -15.93
C ILE A 105 -11.12 2.94 -14.53
N ASP A 106 -10.21 3.52 -13.77
CA ASP A 106 -9.98 3.12 -12.37
C ASP A 106 -10.92 3.88 -11.44
N THR A 107 -11.57 3.14 -10.54
CA THR A 107 -12.39 3.65 -9.45
C THR A 107 -11.92 3.04 -8.13
N ASP A 108 -12.30 3.66 -7.01
CA ASP A 108 -11.94 3.15 -5.68
C ASP A 108 -12.59 1.78 -5.39
N GLU A 109 -13.71 1.48 -6.07
CA GLU A 109 -14.44 0.22 -5.97
C GLU A 109 -13.97 -0.85 -6.97
N GLY A 110 -13.16 -0.48 -7.97
CA GLY A 110 -12.62 -1.43 -8.94
C GLY A 110 -12.30 -0.83 -10.31
N MET A 111 -12.13 -1.71 -11.30
CA MET A 111 -11.83 -1.32 -12.67
C MET A 111 -13.10 -1.43 -13.53
N ILE A 112 -13.37 -0.41 -14.34
CA ILE A 112 -14.37 -0.46 -15.41
C ILE A 112 -13.65 -0.40 -16.74
N VAL A 113 -14.04 -1.24 -17.70
CA VAL A 113 -13.55 -1.20 -19.08
C VAL A 113 -14.73 -0.95 -20.01
N VAL A 114 -14.60 0.09 -20.82
CA VAL A 114 -15.58 0.45 -21.85
C VAL A 114 -15.00 0.21 -23.23
N ARG A 115 -15.85 -0.22 -24.17
CA ARG A 115 -15.49 -0.38 -25.59
C ARG A 115 -15.98 0.80 -26.43
N LYS A 116 -15.33 1.00 -27.58
CA LYS A 116 -15.68 2.01 -28.56
C LYS A 116 -17.15 1.89 -28.98
N PRO A 117 -17.90 3.00 -29.03
CA PRO A 117 -19.31 2.92 -29.38
C PRO A 117 -19.58 2.63 -30.84
N ASP A 118 -20.71 1.95 -31.07
CA ASP A 118 -21.32 1.87 -32.38
C ASP A 118 -21.67 3.29 -32.86
N PRO A 119 -21.22 3.70 -34.06
CA PRO A 119 -21.45 5.05 -34.57
C PRO A 119 -22.93 5.45 -34.62
N ARG A 120 -23.86 4.51 -34.87
CA ARG A 120 -25.29 4.79 -34.95
C ARG A 120 -25.88 5.06 -33.57
N LEU A 121 -25.47 4.29 -32.56
CA LEU A 121 -25.91 4.51 -31.18
C LEU A 121 -25.34 5.83 -30.64
N TYR A 122 -24.08 6.11 -30.95
CA TYR A 122 -23.44 7.36 -30.57
C TYR A 122 -24.12 8.57 -31.23
N GLN A 123 -24.36 8.53 -32.54
CA GLN A 123 -25.04 9.60 -33.26
C GLN A 123 -26.43 9.89 -32.67
N ARG A 124 -27.20 8.84 -32.34
CA ARG A 124 -28.51 9.00 -31.68
C ARG A 124 -28.41 9.71 -30.33
N PHE A 125 -27.36 9.46 -29.57
CA PHE A 125 -27.13 10.16 -28.30
C PHE A 125 -26.80 11.64 -28.54
N VAL A 126 -25.93 11.94 -29.51
CA VAL A 126 -25.59 13.32 -29.90
C VAL A 126 -26.83 14.08 -30.39
N ASP A 127 -27.64 13.46 -31.25
CA ASP A 127 -28.87 14.05 -31.80
C ASP A 127 -29.92 14.36 -30.71
N GLN A 128 -29.92 13.61 -29.59
CA GLN A 128 -30.80 13.90 -28.47
C GLN A 128 -30.42 15.18 -27.72
N GLY A 129 -29.13 15.56 -27.72
CA GLY A 129 -28.64 16.77 -27.04
C GLY A 129 -28.85 16.79 -25.52
N LYS A 130 -29.22 15.65 -24.91
CA LYS A 130 -29.51 15.55 -23.47
C LYS A 130 -28.32 14.94 -22.74
N THR A 131 -27.84 15.64 -21.72
CA THR A 131 -26.74 15.21 -20.83
C THR A 131 -27.25 14.77 -19.45
N ASN A 132 -28.53 14.40 -19.33
CA ASN A 132 -29.07 13.91 -18.07
C ASN A 132 -28.53 12.52 -17.72
N THR A 133 -28.52 12.18 -16.43
CA THR A 133 -28.00 10.91 -15.90
C THR A 133 -28.58 9.68 -16.60
N GLU A 134 -29.86 9.73 -16.96
CA GLU A 134 -30.54 8.63 -17.66
C GLU A 134 -30.00 8.44 -19.10
N ALA A 135 -29.78 9.52 -19.85
CA ALA A 135 -29.19 9.43 -21.19
C ALA A 135 -27.74 8.93 -21.15
N LEU A 136 -26.95 9.40 -20.18
CA LEU A 136 -25.58 8.91 -19.96
C LEU A 136 -25.57 7.42 -19.61
N SER A 137 -26.46 6.98 -18.74
CA SER A 137 -26.62 5.56 -18.39
C SER A 137 -27.00 4.70 -19.60
N LYS A 138 -27.91 5.19 -20.44
CA LYS A 138 -28.30 4.53 -21.70
C LYS A 138 -27.15 4.47 -22.72
N LEU A 139 -26.29 5.48 -22.75
CA LEU A 139 -25.09 5.51 -23.61
C LEU A 139 -24.01 4.53 -23.10
N VAL A 140 -23.75 4.49 -21.79
CA VAL A 140 -22.60 3.77 -21.23
C VAL A 140 -22.88 2.27 -21.11
N ARG A 141 -24.05 1.87 -20.60
CA ARG A 141 -24.35 0.46 -20.25
C ARG A 141 -24.12 -0.56 -21.38
N PRO A 142 -24.45 -0.30 -22.66
CA PRO A 142 -24.22 -1.27 -23.75
C PRO A 142 -22.74 -1.42 -24.15
N HIS A 143 -21.87 -0.59 -23.58
CA HIS A 143 -20.48 -0.43 -23.98
C HIS A 143 -19.52 -0.82 -22.86
N VAL A 144 -20.00 -1.04 -21.65
CA VAL A 144 -19.21 -1.65 -20.59
C VAL A 144 -19.01 -3.12 -20.91
N VAL A 145 -17.74 -3.55 -20.96
CA VAL A 145 -17.34 -4.95 -21.17
C VAL A 145 -16.87 -5.60 -19.87
N TYR A 146 -16.45 -4.79 -18.91
CA TYR A 146 -16.11 -5.21 -17.56
C TYR A 146 -16.40 -4.05 -16.58
N PRO A 147 -16.90 -4.31 -15.36
CA PRO A 147 -17.30 -5.61 -14.83
C PRO A 147 -18.67 -6.06 -15.38
N ASP A 148 -19.30 -7.05 -14.75
CA ASP A 148 -20.67 -7.43 -15.09
C ASP A 148 -21.69 -6.34 -14.74
N LYS A 149 -22.94 -6.49 -15.19
CA LYS A 149 -23.99 -5.48 -15.01
C LYS A 149 -24.36 -5.23 -13.53
N THR A 150 -24.26 -6.25 -12.69
CA THR A 150 -24.59 -6.18 -11.27
C THR A 150 -23.51 -5.41 -10.54
N GLU A 151 -22.26 -5.76 -10.76
CA GLU A 151 -21.10 -5.06 -10.19
C GLU A 151 -21.01 -3.62 -10.70
N LEU A 152 -21.27 -3.39 -11.99
CA LEU A 152 -21.35 -2.04 -12.56
C LEU A 152 -22.42 -1.18 -11.86
N THR A 153 -23.59 -1.76 -11.59
CA THR A 153 -24.67 -1.04 -10.91
C THR A 153 -24.23 -0.65 -9.50
N ARG A 154 -23.60 -1.57 -8.77
CA ARG A 154 -23.03 -1.29 -7.45
C ARG A 154 -21.98 -0.18 -7.50
N ILE A 155 -21.05 -0.21 -8.46
CA ILE A 155 -20.02 0.85 -8.60
C ILE A 155 -20.68 2.21 -8.88
N PHE A 156 -21.76 2.26 -9.65
CA PHE A 156 -22.47 3.51 -9.92
C PHE A 156 -23.29 4.02 -8.72
N GLU A 157 -23.76 3.14 -7.84
CA GLU A 157 -24.44 3.51 -6.60
C GLU A 157 -23.44 4.08 -5.57
N GLU A 158 -22.28 3.43 -5.41
CA GLU A 158 -21.22 3.87 -4.49
C GLU A 158 -20.46 5.09 -5.02
N VAL A 159 -20.20 5.13 -6.33
CA VAL A 159 -19.43 6.19 -7.00
C VAL A 159 -20.21 6.78 -8.18
N PRO A 160 -21.18 7.68 -7.95
CA PRO A 160 -21.99 8.27 -9.03
C PRO A 160 -21.17 8.99 -10.11
N ALA A 161 -20.02 9.56 -9.74
CA ALA A 161 -19.10 10.22 -10.67
C ALA A 161 -18.47 9.25 -11.69
N ALA A 162 -18.45 7.94 -11.41
CA ALA A 162 -17.94 6.93 -12.33
C ALA A 162 -18.76 6.88 -13.63
N LEU A 163 -20.07 7.15 -13.57
CA LEU A 163 -20.91 7.20 -14.76
C LEU A 163 -20.47 8.30 -15.73
N MET A 164 -20.16 9.49 -15.20
CA MET A 164 -19.65 10.61 -16.02
C MET A 164 -18.31 10.27 -16.65
N ARG A 165 -17.37 9.70 -15.87
CA ARG A 165 -16.06 9.25 -16.40
C ARG A 165 -16.22 8.20 -17.51
N CYS A 166 -17.18 7.28 -17.36
CA CYS A 166 -17.49 6.29 -18.39
C CYS A 166 -18.07 6.93 -19.65
N ALA A 167 -18.95 7.93 -19.52
CA ALA A 167 -19.50 8.64 -20.66
C ALA A 167 -18.39 9.41 -21.41
N ASP A 168 -17.50 10.10 -20.68
CA ASP A 168 -16.35 10.80 -21.25
C ASP A 168 -15.41 9.84 -21.99
N ALA A 169 -15.15 8.67 -21.42
CA ALA A 169 -14.37 7.61 -22.04
C ALA A 169 -15.00 7.10 -23.35
N VAL A 170 -16.32 6.89 -23.37
CA VAL A 170 -17.06 6.48 -24.57
C VAL A 170 -17.00 7.57 -25.66
N CYS A 171 -17.16 8.84 -25.28
CA CYS A 171 -17.01 9.98 -26.19
C CYS A 171 -15.59 10.10 -26.75
N PHE A 172 -14.58 9.90 -25.91
CA PHE A 172 -13.18 9.89 -26.31
C PHE A 172 -12.91 8.79 -27.36
N LEU A 173 -13.37 7.55 -27.11
CA LEU A 173 -13.24 6.45 -28.06
C LEU A 173 -14.05 6.64 -29.35
N ALA A 174 -15.15 7.41 -29.30
CA ALA A 174 -15.92 7.80 -30.47
C ALA A 174 -15.14 8.75 -31.40
N GLY A 175 -14.04 9.34 -30.92
CA GLY A 175 -13.22 10.27 -31.68
C GLY A 175 -13.54 11.74 -31.41
N VAL A 176 -14.32 12.03 -30.35
CA VAL A 176 -14.43 13.40 -29.82
C VAL A 176 -13.14 13.70 -29.07
N ARG A 177 -12.08 13.97 -29.83
CA ARG A 177 -10.86 14.58 -29.29
C ARG A 177 -11.23 16.02 -28.98
N LYS A 178 -11.09 16.43 -27.71
CA LYS A 178 -11.07 17.85 -27.33
C LYS A 178 -10.08 18.57 -28.24
N GLN A 179 -10.56 19.22 -29.30
CA GLN A 179 -9.78 20.23 -30.04
C GLN A 179 -9.73 21.56 -29.28
N GLU A 180 -10.18 21.62 -28.02
CA GLU A 180 -10.38 22.86 -27.27
C GLU A 180 -9.34 23.13 -26.17
N ALA A 181 -8.24 22.37 -26.07
CA ALA A 181 -7.21 22.59 -25.04
C ALA A 181 -5.97 23.37 -25.51
N GLU A 182 -5.86 23.74 -26.79
CA GLU A 182 -4.70 24.49 -27.33
C GLU A 182 -5.06 25.86 -27.94
N GLY A 183 -6.27 26.37 -27.72
CA GLY A 183 -6.71 27.62 -28.33
C GLY A 183 -7.65 28.45 -27.48
N LYS A 184 -7.13 29.06 -26.41
CA LYS A 184 -7.47 30.41 -25.92
C LYS A 184 -6.64 30.78 -24.70
#